data_AF-A0A6B3B4L0-F1
#
_entry.id   AF-A0A6B3B4L0-F1
#
_cell.length_a   1.000
_cell.length_b   1.000
_cell.length_c   1.000
_cell.angle_alpha   90.00
_cell.angle_beta   90.00
_cell.angle_gamma   90.00
#
_symmetry.space_group_name_H-M   'P 1'
#
loop_
_entity.id
_entity.type
_entity.pdbx_description
1 polymer ?
#
loop_
_entity_poly.entity_id
_entity_poly.type
_entity_poly.pdbx_seq_one_letter_code
_entity_poly.pdbx_strand_id
1 'polypeptide(L)'
;MPLHWTRSSYCDSAGPDCVEVASVPGPAPVVCLRDSKNPSRPALAFGPAAWSAFVGAVDRPAVVATRTRDGLQVRLKRTTSTE
;
A
#
# COMPACT_ATOMS: atom_id res chain seq x y z
N MET A 1 12.35 -4.50 -22.13
CA MET A 1 11.15 -5.36 -22.04
C MET A 1 10.07 -4.59 -21.29
N PRO A 2 8.78 -4.69 -21.69
CA PRO A 2 7.69 -4.06 -20.95
C PRO A 2 7.51 -4.73 -19.58
N LEU A 3 7.11 -3.94 -18.59
CA LEU A 3 6.79 -4.46 -17.25
C LEU A 3 5.41 -5.15 -17.28
N HIS A 4 5.30 -6.28 -16.57
CA HIS A 4 4.04 -6.99 -16.39
C HIS A 4 3.32 -6.45 -15.15
N TRP A 5 2.29 -5.65 -15.36
CA TRP A 5 1.49 -5.02 -14.29
C TRP A 5 0.28 -5.86 -13.93
N THR A 6 0.09 -6.09 -12.63
CA THR A 6 -1.09 -6.72 -12.05
C THR A 6 -1.90 -5.66 -11.31
N ARG A 7 -3.14 -5.44 -11.75
CA ARG A 7 -4.07 -4.50 -11.13
C ARG A 7 -4.71 -5.11 -9.89
N SER A 8 -4.93 -4.29 -8.86
CA SER A 8 -5.70 -4.66 -7.68
C SER A 8 -7.14 -5.04 -8.05
N SER A 9 -7.67 -6.09 -7.42
CA SER A 9 -9.08 -6.50 -7.53
C SER A 9 -10.06 -5.50 -6.91
N TYR A 10 -9.56 -4.59 -6.05
CA TYR A 10 -10.33 -3.54 -5.39
C TYR A 10 -10.41 -2.25 -6.21
N CYS A 11 -9.81 -2.23 -7.41
CA CYS A 11 -9.92 -1.10 -8.32
C CYS A 11 -11.25 -1.18 -9.08
N ASP A 12 -12.26 -0.48 -8.58
CA ASP A 12 -13.52 -0.26 -9.27
C ASP A 12 -13.53 1.10 -10.00
N SER A 13 -14.53 1.33 -10.84
CA SER A 13 -14.67 2.57 -11.62
C SER A 13 -15.08 3.77 -10.78
N ALA A 14 -15.62 3.57 -9.58
CA ALA A 14 -16.23 4.60 -8.74
C ALA A 14 -15.38 5.02 -7.53
N GLY A 15 -14.47 4.18 -7.07
CA GLY A 15 -13.67 4.36 -5.86
C GLY A 15 -12.29 4.96 -6.10
N PRO A 16 -11.67 5.59 -5.09
CA PRO A 16 -10.41 6.31 -5.24
C PRO A 16 -9.15 5.41 -5.32
N ASP A 17 -9.24 4.16 -4.86
CA ASP A 17 -8.07 3.35 -4.50
C ASP A 17 -7.71 2.30 -5.57
N CYS A 18 -7.10 2.77 -6.65
CA CYS A 18 -6.69 1.92 -7.77
C CYS A 18 -5.17 1.84 -7.88
N VAL A 19 -4.58 0.67 -7.58
CA VAL A 19 -3.14 0.44 -7.71
C VAL A 19 -2.81 -0.77 -8.59
N GLU A 20 -1.62 -0.72 -9.19
CA GLU A 20 -1.02 -1.79 -9.98
C GLU A 20 0.41 -2.07 -9.48
N VAL A 21 0.78 -3.35 -9.43
CA VAL A 21 2.12 -3.81 -9.04
C VAL A 21 2.81 -4.56 -10.18
N ALA A 22 4.12 -4.43 -10.29
CA ALA A 22 4.93 -5.22 -11.22
C ALA A 22 6.20 -5.73 -10.55
N SER A 23 6.48 -7.03 -10.70
CA SER A 23 7.73 -7.64 -10.24
C SER A 23 8.77 -7.61 -11.36
N VAL A 24 9.93 -7.04 -11.09
CA VAL A 24 11.04 -6.94 -12.03
C VAL A 24 12.16 -7.88 -11.58
N PRO A 25 12.35 -9.03 -12.25
CA PRO A 25 13.42 -9.96 -11.92
C PRO A 25 14.78 -9.42 -12.38
N GLY A 26 15.86 -9.84 -11.72
CA GLY A 26 17.22 -9.44 -12.04
C GLY A 26 18.18 -9.64 -10.87
N PRO A 27 19.47 -9.27 -11.03
CA PRO A 27 20.46 -9.34 -9.96
C PRO A 27 20.12 -8.43 -8.77
N ALA A 28 19.36 -7.36 -9.02
CA ALA A 28 18.73 -6.53 -8.00
C ALA A 28 17.22 -6.47 -8.29
N PRO A 29 16.42 -7.43 -7.78
CA PRO A 29 14.99 -7.47 -8.05
C PRO A 29 14.27 -6.29 -7.40
N VAL A 30 13.27 -5.75 -8.09
CA VAL A 30 12.45 -4.65 -7.56
C VAL A 30 10.97 -4.92 -7.78
N VAL A 31 10.15 -4.39 -6.88
CA VAL A 31 8.68 -4.34 -6.99
C VAL A 31 8.29 -2.91 -7.28
N CYS A 32 7.63 -2.69 -8.41
CA CYS A 32 7.10 -1.38 -8.78
C CYS A 32 5.62 -1.28 -8.34
N LEU A 33 5.23 -0.15 -7.77
CA LEU A 33 3.85 0.18 -7.38
C LEU A 33 3.47 1.51 -8.04
N ARG A 34 2.31 1.57 -8.69
CA ARG A 34 1.78 2.81 -9.25
C ARG A 34 0.27 2.93 -9.06
N ASP A 35 -0.23 4.14 -9.22
CA ASP A 35 -1.65 4.42 -9.38
C ASP A 35 -2.11 4.02 -10.78
N SER A 36 -3.10 3.12 -10.86
CA SER A 36 -3.66 2.65 -12.13
C SER A 36 -4.37 3.75 -12.91
N LYS A 37 -4.87 4.78 -12.22
CA LYS A 37 -5.57 5.92 -12.85
C LYS A 37 -4.62 6.95 -13.42
N ASN A 38 -3.36 6.95 -12.99
CA ASN A 38 -2.33 7.88 -13.44
C ASN A 38 -1.06 7.14 -13.91
N PRO A 39 -1.14 6.26 -14.93
CA PRO A 39 -0.04 5.38 -15.32
C PRO A 39 1.17 6.12 -15.94
N SER A 40 1.00 7.38 -16.32
CA SER A 40 2.08 8.26 -16.82
C SER A 40 2.93 8.87 -15.70
N ARG A 41 2.45 8.84 -14.45
CA ARG A 41 3.23 9.33 -13.30
C ARG A 41 4.31 8.30 -12.91
N PRO A 42 5.41 8.73 -12.27
CA PRO A 42 6.44 7.83 -11.80
C PRO A 42 5.90 6.74 -10.86
N ALA A 43 6.31 5.50 -11.09
CA ALA A 43 6.07 4.40 -10.16
C ALA A 43 7.05 4.45 -8.98
N LEU A 44 6.59 4.04 -7.81
CA LEU A 44 7.48 3.75 -6.68
C LEU A 44 8.16 2.41 -6.91
N ALA A 45 9.46 2.31 -6.66
CA ALA A 45 10.21 1.08 -6.78
C ALA A 45 10.78 0.67 -5.43
N PHE A 46 10.53 -0.57 -5.02
CA PHE A 46 10.94 -1.13 -3.75
C PHE A 46 11.89 -2.31 -3.98
N GLY A 47 12.96 -2.39 -3.20
CA GLY A 47 13.66 -3.66 -3.02
C GLY A 47 12.80 -4.66 -2.22
N PRO A 48 13.12 -5.97 -2.21
CA PRO A 48 12.27 -6.99 -1.59
C PRO A 48 11.98 -6.73 -0.11
N ALA A 49 13.01 -6.38 0.67
CA ALA A 49 12.86 -6.09 2.10
C ALA A 49 11.99 -4.84 2.35
N ALA A 50 12.17 -3.79 1.54
CA ALA A 50 11.36 -2.57 1.64
C ALA A 50 9.90 -2.83 1.26
N TRP A 51 9.66 -3.68 0.26
CA TRP A 51 8.31 -4.10 -0.13
C TRP A 51 7.61 -4.87 0.99
N SER A 52 8.29 -5.86 1.59
CA SER A 52 7.74 -6.60 2.74
C SER A 52 7.44 -5.70 3.93
N ALA A 53 8.32 -4.74 4.23
CA ALA A 53 8.10 -3.76 5.29
C ALA A 53 6.92 -2.83 4.97
N PHE A 54 6.79 -2.37 3.73
CA PHE A 54 5.67 -1.55 3.27
C PHE A 54 4.34 -2.28 3.43
N VAL A 55 4.24 -3.52 2.93
CA VAL A 55 3.02 -4.35 3.05
C VAL A 55 2.69 -4.61 4.53
N GLY A 56 3.69 -4.96 5.34
CA GLY A 56 3.49 -5.17 6.78
C GLY A 56 3.09 -3.90 7.54
N ALA A 57 3.44 -2.71 7.06
CA ALA A 57 3.02 -1.45 7.65
C ALA A 57 1.56 -1.12 7.29
N VAL A 58 1.13 -1.37 6.05
CA VAL A 58 -0.26 -1.10 5.62
C VAL A 58 -1.27 -2.12 6.14
N ASP A 59 -0.83 -3.35 6.43
CA ASP A 59 -1.68 -4.40 7.02
C ASP A 59 -1.89 -4.22 8.54
N ARG A 60 -1.10 -3.35 9.19
CA ARG A 60 -1.28 -3.08 10.63
C ARG A 60 -2.52 -2.23 10.89
N PRO A 61 -3.34 -2.58 11.89
CA PRO A 61 -4.38 -1.67 12.36
C PRO A 61 -3.74 -0.39 12.86
N ALA A 62 -4.29 0.76 12.45
CA ALA A 62 -3.84 2.04 12.97
C ALA A 62 -4.10 2.09 14.48
N VAL A 63 -3.03 2.20 15.26
CA VAL A 63 -3.11 2.36 16.71
C VAL A 63 -3.36 3.85 16.99
N VAL A 64 -4.56 4.19 17.44
CA VAL A 64 -4.86 5.54 17.92
C VAL A 64 -4.72 5.54 19.44
N ALA A 65 -3.67 6.18 19.92
CA ALA A 65 -3.47 6.42 21.35
C ALA A 65 -3.96 7.83 21.69
N THR A 66 -4.92 7.92 22.61
CA THR A 66 -5.41 9.20 23.14
C THR A 66 -5.03 9.28 24.61
N ARG A 67 -4.40 10.38 25.01
CA ARG A 67 -4.10 10.63 26.42
C ARG A 67 -5.32 11.27 27.07
N THR A 68 -5.94 10.57 28.01
CA THR A 68 -7.05 11.09 28.82
C THR A 68 -6.53 11.47 30.21
N ARG A 69 -7.37 12.14 31.02
CA ARG A 69 -7.02 12.48 32.42
C ARG A 69 -6.80 11.23 33.28
N ASP A 70 -7.46 10.12 32.93
CA ASP A 70 -7.40 8.84 33.66
C ASP A 70 -6.30 7.90 33.14
N GLY A 71 -5.50 8.34 32.17
CA GLY A 71 -4.36 7.59 31.64
C GLY A 71 -4.28 7.53 30.12
N LEU A 72 -3.48 6.60 29.61
CA LEU A 72 -3.32 6.37 28.16
C LEU A 72 -4.39 5.38 27.68
N GLN A 73 -5.26 5.81 26.78
CA GLN A 73 -6.23 4.95 26.11
C GLN A 73 -5.70 4.59 24.72
N VAL A 74 -5.54 3.29 24.44
CA VAL A 74 -5.07 2.78 23.15
C VAL A 74 -6.22 2.05 22.47
N ARG A 75 -6.61 2.51 21.28
CA ARG A 75 -7.67 1.87 20.49
C ARG A 75 -7.12 1.48 19.12
N LEU A 76 -7.32 0.22 18.74
CA LEU A 76 -7.05 -0.25 17.38
C LEU A 76 -8.18 0.26 16.48
N LYS A 77 -7.86 1.12 15.51
CA LYS A 77 -8.75 1.41 14.39
C LYS A 77 -8.35 0.48 13.25
N ARG A 78 -9.26 -0.42 12.86
CA ARG A 78 -9.13 -1.07 11.54
C ARG A 78 -9.18 0.04 10.50
N THR A 79 -8.18 0.09 9.63
CA THR A 79 -8.07 1.06 8.53
C THR A 79 -8.98 0.73 7.36
N THR A 80 -9.75 -0.37 7.43
CA THR A 80 -10.80 -0.71 6.48
C THR A 80 -12.15 -0.14 6.94
N SER A 81 -12.41 1.11 6.60
CA SER A 81 -13.78 1.64 6.53
C SER A 81 -13.84 2.67 5.41
N THR A 82 -14.04 2.17 4.19
CA THR A 82 -14.76 2.93 3.17
C THR A 82 -16.19 3.08 3.70
N GLU A 83 -16.52 4.26 4.23
CA GLU A 83 -17.91 4.75 4.23
C GLU A 83 -18.21 5.38 2.88
#